data_AF-A0A918S0P4-F1
#
_entry.id   AF-A0A918S0P4-F1
#
_cell.length_a   1.000
_cell.length_b   1.000
_cell.length_c   1.000
_cell.angle_alpha   90.00
_cell.angle_beta   90.00
_cell.angle_gamma   90.00
#
_symmetry.space_group_name_H-M   'P 1'
#
loop_
_entity.id
_entity.type
_entity.pdbx_description
1 polymer ?
#
loop_
_entity_poly.entity_id
_entity_poly.type
_entity_poly.pdbx_seq_one_letter_code
_entity_poly.pdbx_strand_id
1 'polypeptide(L)'
;MLSEPRSGRLAAWGNAFFAGLVPPDDTVTAIVGDDAVHRVEGLPGEPAPVGIALALGRLRSLGATGLRVALPAPGHPLGLSGPPEFNARALEAEEAVVCHGAAYGLVPEVHEAGPEGDVHTEVVWHCLPVREAPPADVPSLGEAERELAEALREATEVLTRLDVAGSGPVAEAAIDAYRARADKGGEVLAPGYPGRAVRVLEMARRVGLLVRVAYENGPGGAVSAGEMAARAAALRPVERTARRARVAAYNSVVEERERGVR
;
A
#
# COMPACT_ATOMS: atom_id res chain seq x y z
N MET A 1 4.36 -9.21 -10.30
CA MET A 1 3.31 -9.85 -9.46
C MET A 1 2.75 -8.74 -8.56
N LEU A 2 1.44 -8.47 -8.54
CA LEU A 2 0.90 -7.50 -7.58
C LEU A 2 0.78 -8.18 -6.22
N SER A 3 1.87 -8.14 -5.46
CA SER A 3 1.80 -8.38 -4.03
C SER A 3 1.06 -7.20 -3.40
N GLU A 4 0.21 -7.51 -2.43
CA GLU A 4 -0.18 -6.53 -1.44
C GLU A 4 1.09 -5.85 -0.89
N PRO A 5 1.14 -4.50 -0.79
CA PRO A 5 2.30 -3.84 -0.22
C PRO A 5 2.50 -4.36 1.21
N ARG A 6 3.73 -4.72 1.57
CA ARG A 6 4.02 -5.29 2.89
C ARG A 6 3.65 -4.31 4.00
N SER A 7 3.79 -3.01 3.71
CA SER A 7 3.36 -1.89 4.58
C SER A 7 1.85 -1.92 4.83
N GLY A 8 1.07 -2.31 3.83
CA GLY A 8 -0.37 -2.52 3.92
C GLY A 8 -0.73 -3.62 4.91
N ARG A 9 -0.11 -4.81 4.80
CA ARG A 9 -0.32 -5.91 5.76
C ARG A 9 0.11 -5.54 7.17
N LEU A 10 1.32 -4.97 7.30
CA LEU A 10 1.88 -4.51 8.57
C LEU A 10 0.95 -3.50 9.26
N ALA A 11 0.47 -2.48 8.53
CA ALA A 11 -0.42 -1.48 9.10
C ALA A 11 -1.81 -2.06 9.42
N ALA A 12 -2.40 -2.86 8.52
CA ALA A 12 -3.70 -3.48 8.73
C ALA A 12 -3.75 -4.32 10.01
N TRP A 13 -2.85 -5.31 10.09
CA TRP A 13 -2.82 -6.26 11.20
C TRP A 13 -2.20 -5.67 12.46
N GLY A 14 -1.21 -4.78 12.34
CA GLY A 14 -0.67 -4.03 13.48
C GLY A 14 -1.72 -3.11 14.13
N ASN A 15 -2.60 -2.48 13.36
CA ASN A 15 -3.71 -1.67 13.90
C ASN A 15 -4.77 -2.52 14.62
N ALA A 16 -5.08 -3.72 14.10
CA ALA A 16 -5.96 -4.67 14.76
C ALA A 16 -5.35 -5.19 16.07
N PHE A 17 -4.03 -5.46 16.08
CA PHE A 17 -3.28 -5.81 17.28
C PHE A 17 -3.31 -4.69 18.33
N PHE A 18 -3.05 -3.43 17.94
CA PHE A 18 -3.15 -2.28 18.84
C PHE A 18 -4.56 -2.11 19.42
N ALA A 19 -5.59 -2.45 18.65
CA ALA A 19 -6.98 -2.46 19.11
C ALA A 19 -7.35 -3.65 20.01
N GLY A 20 -6.48 -4.66 20.13
CA GLY A 20 -6.78 -5.90 20.84
C GLY A 20 -7.81 -6.79 20.13
N LEU A 21 -8.00 -6.63 18.81
CA LEU A 21 -8.98 -7.37 18.02
C LEU A 21 -8.45 -8.73 17.54
N VAL A 22 -7.13 -8.90 17.54
CA VAL A 22 -6.46 -10.12 17.06
C VAL A 22 -5.32 -10.52 18.02
N PRO A 23 -5.08 -11.83 18.21
CA PRO A 23 -3.93 -12.33 18.96
C PRO A 23 -2.58 -11.94 18.32
N PRO A 24 -1.48 -11.91 19.10
CA PRO A 24 -0.15 -11.65 18.57
C PRO A 24 0.30 -12.64 17.48
N ASP A 25 0.01 -13.93 17.64
CA ASP A 25 0.45 -14.97 16.70
C ASP A 25 -0.24 -14.81 15.34
N ASP A 26 -1.57 -14.65 15.33
CA ASP A 26 -2.35 -14.37 14.11
C ASP A 26 -1.87 -13.10 13.42
N THR A 27 -1.53 -12.07 14.20
CA THR A 27 -0.95 -10.82 13.69
C THR A 27 0.37 -11.08 12.96
N VAL A 28 1.28 -11.86 13.55
CA VAL A 28 2.57 -12.19 12.91
C VAL A 28 2.35 -13.00 11.64
N THR A 29 1.53 -14.05 11.70
CA THR A 29 1.23 -14.90 10.53
C THR A 29 0.69 -14.06 9.37
N ALA A 30 -0.23 -13.15 9.64
CA ALA A 30 -0.83 -12.34 8.59
C ALA A 30 0.11 -11.25 8.03
N ILE A 31 0.98 -10.66 8.85
CA ILE A 31 1.98 -9.68 8.39
C ILE A 31 3.02 -10.34 7.49
N VAL A 32 3.54 -11.49 7.92
CA VAL A 32 4.53 -12.28 7.20
C VAL A 32 3.94 -12.80 5.88
N GLY A 33 2.72 -13.35 5.92
CA GLY A 33 2.03 -13.82 4.73
C GLY A 33 2.84 -14.90 4.01
N ASP A 34 3.07 -14.70 2.70
CA ASP A 34 3.84 -15.61 1.85
C ASP A 34 5.38 -15.46 2.03
N ASP A 35 5.86 -14.48 2.81
CA ASP A 35 7.30 -14.30 3.06
C ASP A 35 7.79 -15.31 4.11
N ALA A 36 9.09 -15.58 4.16
CA ALA A 36 9.67 -16.50 5.15
C ALA A 36 9.77 -15.89 6.55
N VAL A 37 10.23 -14.63 6.63
CA VAL A 37 10.45 -13.95 7.90
C VAL A 37 10.44 -12.44 7.74
N HIS A 38 9.92 -11.76 8.77
CA HIS A 38 10.01 -10.31 8.91
C HIS A 38 10.73 -9.97 10.22
N ARG A 39 11.75 -9.11 10.15
CA ARG A 39 12.47 -8.57 11.31
C ARG A 39 12.45 -7.05 11.31
N VAL A 40 12.62 -6.43 12.47
CA VAL A 40 12.71 -4.98 12.62
C VAL A 40 14.08 -4.62 13.19
N GLU A 41 14.81 -3.79 12.45
CA GLU A 41 16.12 -3.25 12.83
C GLU A 41 16.00 -1.78 13.26
N GLY A 42 16.91 -1.31 14.12
CA GLY A 42 16.95 0.08 14.56
C GLY A 42 15.86 0.47 15.56
N LEU A 43 15.15 -0.52 16.12
CA LEU A 43 14.10 -0.29 17.09
C LEU A 43 14.69 0.23 18.42
N PRO A 44 14.20 1.36 18.97
CA PRO A 44 14.74 1.92 20.21
C PRO A 44 14.71 0.92 21.37
N GLY A 45 15.88 0.74 22.01
CA GLY A 45 16.04 -0.16 23.16
C GLY A 45 16.37 -1.61 22.79
N GLU A 46 16.44 -1.96 21.51
CA GLU A 46 16.83 -3.30 21.05
C GLU A 46 18.22 -3.26 20.38
N PRO A 47 19.19 -4.10 20.81
CA PRO A 47 20.56 -4.07 20.31
C PRO A 47 20.76 -4.78 18.97
N ALA A 48 19.75 -5.53 18.50
CA ALA A 48 19.80 -6.35 17.29
C ALA A 48 18.41 -6.41 16.64
N PRO A 49 18.29 -6.85 15.37
CA PRO A 49 17.00 -7.02 14.72
C PRO A 49 16.09 -8.00 15.48
N VAL A 50 14.83 -7.62 15.68
CA VAL A 50 13.83 -8.38 16.44
C VAL A 50 12.65 -8.82 15.59
N GLY A 51 11.93 -9.86 16.00
CA GLY A 51 10.71 -10.31 15.31
C GLY A 51 9.55 -9.32 15.43
N ILE A 52 8.58 -9.41 14.51
CA ILE A 52 7.41 -8.51 14.43
C ILE A 52 6.62 -8.42 15.74
N ALA A 53 6.36 -9.54 16.43
CA ALA A 53 5.61 -9.53 17.69
C ALA A 53 6.26 -8.63 18.75
N LEU A 54 7.56 -8.79 18.96
CA LEU A 54 8.33 -7.96 19.91
C LEU A 54 8.33 -6.51 19.44
N ALA A 55 8.55 -6.28 18.14
CA ALA A 55 8.59 -4.94 17.58
C ALA A 55 7.28 -4.17 17.80
N LEU A 56 6.13 -4.79 17.52
CA LEU A 56 4.82 -4.19 17.79
C LEU A 56 4.59 -3.94 19.29
N GLY A 57 5.01 -4.86 20.15
CA GLY A 57 4.96 -4.68 21.61
C GLY A 57 5.78 -3.47 22.07
N ARG A 58 6.99 -3.31 21.54
CA ARG A 58 7.87 -2.16 21.82
C ARG A 58 7.34 -0.85 21.28
N LEU A 59 6.86 -0.82 20.04
CA LEU A 59 6.23 0.39 19.48
C LEU A 59 5.05 0.84 20.36
N ARG A 60 4.24 -0.10 20.86
CA ARG A 60 3.17 0.20 21.83
C ARG A 60 3.74 0.82 23.13
N SER A 61 4.80 0.25 23.70
CA SER A 61 5.48 0.82 24.88
C SER A 61 6.07 2.21 24.62
N LEU A 62 6.48 2.50 23.38
CA LEU A 62 6.99 3.81 22.95
C LEU A 62 5.87 4.82 22.63
N GLY A 63 4.60 4.45 22.77
CA GLY A 63 3.46 5.34 22.59
C GLY A 63 2.70 5.19 21.26
N ALA A 64 3.10 4.25 20.39
CA ALA A 64 2.37 4.02 19.15
C ALA A 64 0.96 3.48 19.44
N THR A 65 -0.04 4.16 18.89
CA THR A 65 -1.47 3.84 19.00
C THR A 65 -2.10 3.47 17.66
N GLY A 66 -1.35 3.63 16.58
CA GLY A 66 -1.75 3.27 15.22
C GLY A 66 -0.56 3.26 14.27
N LEU A 67 -0.78 2.68 13.09
CA LEU A 67 0.15 2.61 11.97
C LEU A 67 -0.54 3.16 10.73
N ARG A 68 0.14 4.06 10.02
CA ARG A 68 -0.30 4.59 8.74
C ARG A 68 0.61 4.10 7.63
N VAL A 69 0.05 3.80 6.48
CA VAL A 69 0.78 3.48 5.25
C VAL A 69 1.14 4.78 4.53
N ALA A 70 2.34 4.79 3.96
CA ALA A 70 2.77 5.71 2.92
C ALA A 70 3.17 4.89 1.68
N LEU A 71 2.73 5.33 0.49
CA LEU A 71 3.07 4.71 -0.80
C LEU A 71 3.67 5.79 -1.72
N PRO A 72 4.89 6.25 -1.44
CA PRO A 72 5.53 7.28 -2.23
C PRO A 72 5.91 6.77 -3.62
N ALA A 73 6.03 7.70 -4.56
CA ALA A 73 6.63 7.44 -5.87
C ALA A 73 7.42 8.70 -6.30
N PRO A 74 8.31 8.60 -7.30
CA PRO A 74 9.02 9.76 -7.84
C PRO A 74 8.04 10.90 -8.19
N GLY A 75 8.27 12.08 -7.59
CA GLY A 75 7.43 13.27 -7.78
C GLY A 75 6.09 13.30 -7.01
N HIS A 76 5.76 12.27 -6.23
CA HIS A 76 4.55 12.21 -5.40
C HIS A 76 4.84 11.46 -4.08
N PRO A 77 5.41 12.13 -3.06
CA PRO A 77 5.81 11.54 -1.77
C PRO A 77 4.61 11.31 -0.84
N LEU A 78 3.60 10.61 -1.34
CA LEU A 78 2.31 10.38 -0.69
C LEU A 78 2.47 9.75 0.70
N GLY A 79 1.95 10.42 1.73
CA GLY A 79 1.95 9.95 3.11
C GLY A 79 3.27 10.18 3.87
N LEU A 80 4.29 10.75 3.24
CA LEU A 80 5.57 11.04 3.89
C LEU A 80 5.60 12.45 4.46
N SER A 81 6.16 12.59 5.67
CA SER A 81 6.26 13.89 6.38
C SER A 81 7.71 14.28 6.74
N GLY A 82 8.70 13.50 6.33
CA GLY A 82 10.11 13.69 6.69
C GLY A 82 10.51 12.93 7.96
N PRO A 83 11.79 13.01 8.37
CA PRO A 83 12.89 13.79 7.80
C PRO A 83 13.43 13.23 6.46
N PRO A 84 14.37 13.94 5.78
CA PRO A 84 14.88 13.53 4.47
C PRO A 84 15.42 12.11 4.39
N GLU A 85 16.08 11.62 5.43
CA GLU A 85 16.62 10.25 5.48
C GLU A 85 15.52 9.19 5.40
N PHE A 86 14.47 9.32 6.22
CA PHE A 86 13.31 8.44 6.14
C PHE A 86 12.63 8.53 4.77
N ASN A 87 12.45 9.75 4.25
CA ASN A 87 11.81 9.94 2.95
C ASN A 87 12.60 9.32 1.80
N ALA A 88 13.93 9.45 1.82
CA ALA A 88 14.80 8.89 0.79
C ALA A 88 14.67 7.36 0.76
N ARG A 89 14.77 6.71 1.92
CA ARG A 89 14.62 5.26 2.04
C ARG A 89 13.21 4.80 1.66
N ALA A 90 12.18 5.51 2.11
CA ALA A 90 10.79 5.19 1.76
C ALA A 90 10.50 5.37 0.26
N LEU A 91 11.12 6.35 -0.39
CA LEU A 91 11.02 6.55 -1.84
C LEU A 91 11.71 5.43 -2.62
N GLU A 92 12.86 4.94 -2.15
CA GLU A 92 13.57 3.81 -2.74
C GLU A 92 12.78 2.50 -2.60
N ALA A 93 12.17 2.27 -1.45
CA ALA A 93 11.31 1.11 -1.22
C ALA A 93 9.90 1.23 -1.84
N GLU A 94 9.51 2.43 -2.27
CA GLU A 94 8.14 2.80 -2.73
C GLU A 94 7.02 2.54 -1.71
N GLU A 95 7.37 2.18 -0.47
CA GLU A 95 6.44 1.94 0.61
C GLU A 95 7.06 2.19 1.99
N ALA A 96 6.23 2.61 2.95
CA ALA A 96 6.62 2.76 4.35
C ALA A 96 5.41 2.69 5.28
N VAL A 97 5.67 2.47 6.56
CA VAL A 97 4.71 2.63 7.65
C VAL A 97 5.16 3.77 8.55
N VAL A 98 4.24 4.62 8.99
CA VAL A 98 4.46 5.75 9.90
C VAL A 98 3.62 5.50 11.15
N CYS A 99 4.25 5.48 12.32
CA CYS A 99 3.54 5.31 13.58
C CYS A 99 2.71 6.56 13.90
N HIS A 100 1.55 6.36 14.50
CA HIS A 100 0.72 7.40 15.10
C HIS A 100 0.89 7.35 16.62
N GLY A 101 1.17 8.49 17.25
CA GLY A 101 1.46 8.58 18.69
C GLY A 101 2.92 8.30 19.07
N ALA A 102 3.78 7.98 18.09
CA ALA A 102 5.21 7.86 18.27
C ALA A 102 5.95 8.32 17.01
N ALA A 103 7.06 9.04 17.18
CA ALA A 103 7.90 9.58 16.10
C ALA A 103 8.79 8.53 15.40
N TYR A 104 8.23 7.37 15.07
CA TYR A 104 8.95 6.29 14.35
C TYR A 104 8.24 5.87 13.06
N GLY A 105 9.02 5.56 12.03
CA GLY A 105 8.56 4.97 10.78
C GLY A 105 9.35 3.71 10.45
N LEU A 106 8.73 2.81 9.70
CA LEU A 106 9.29 1.54 9.27
C LEU A 106 9.36 1.51 7.75
N VAL A 107 10.52 1.22 7.18
CA VAL A 107 10.70 1.05 5.73
C VAL A 107 11.19 -0.37 5.45
N PRO A 108 10.54 -1.14 4.56
CA PRO A 108 10.97 -2.50 4.28
C PRO A 108 12.17 -2.51 3.33
N GLU A 109 13.11 -3.40 3.62
CA GLU A 109 14.14 -3.88 2.71
C GLU A 109 13.88 -5.36 2.47
N VAL A 110 13.84 -5.76 1.19
CA VAL A 110 13.42 -7.11 0.78
C VAL A 110 14.62 -7.86 0.23
N HIS A 111 14.83 -9.06 0.74
CA HIS A 111 15.93 -9.94 0.34
C HIS A 111 15.38 -11.26 -0.19
N GLU A 112 16.03 -11.80 -1.21
CA GLU A 112 15.86 -13.18 -1.63
C GLU A 112 16.97 -14.02 -0.99
N ALA A 113 16.59 -15.13 -0.38
CA ALA A 113 17.49 -16.06 0.28
C ALA A 113 17.12 -17.50 -0.09
N GLY A 114 18.08 -18.42 0.06
CA GLY A 114 17.88 -19.84 -0.28
C GLY A 114 18.58 -20.27 -1.58
N PRO A 115 18.70 -21.59 -1.82
CA PRO A 115 19.31 -22.14 -3.02
C PRO A 115 18.39 -22.01 -4.24
N GLU A 116 18.97 -22.18 -5.44
CA GLU A 116 18.18 -22.23 -6.67
C GLU A 116 17.12 -23.34 -6.60
N GLY A 117 15.86 -22.97 -6.82
CA GLY A 117 14.71 -23.87 -6.71
C GLY A 117 13.99 -23.86 -5.36
N ASP A 118 14.55 -23.21 -4.33
CA ASP A 118 13.92 -23.00 -3.01
C ASP A 118 14.26 -21.59 -2.50
N VAL A 119 13.98 -20.60 -3.34
CA VAL A 119 14.19 -19.18 -3.01
C VAL A 119 13.00 -18.68 -2.21
N HIS A 120 13.27 -18.13 -1.04
CA HIS A 120 12.29 -17.51 -0.17
C HIS A 120 12.57 -16.02 0.02
N THR A 121 11.54 -15.26 0.38
CA THR A 121 11.65 -13.82 0.61
C THR A 121 11.75 -13.51 2.09
N GLU A 122 12.78 -12.74 2.47
CA GLU A 122 12.96 -12.21 3.83
C GLU A 122 12.82 -10.68 3.81
N VAL A 123 12.31 -10.11 4.91
CA VAL A 123 12.04 -8.67 5.01
C VAL A 123 12.66 -8.10 6.27
N VAL A 124 13.47 -7.06 6.12
CA VAL A 124 13.99 -6.26 7.22
C VAL A 124 13.30 -4.89 7.20
N TRP A 125 12.57 -4.60 8.25
CA TRP A 125 11.98 -3.29 8.47
C TRP A 125 12.96 -2.40 9.21
N HIS A 126 13.39 -1.34 8.55
CA HIS A 126 14.23 -0.33 9.18
C HIS A 126 13.38 0.66 9.96
N CYS A 127 13.57 0.72 11.27
CA CYS A 127 12.95 1.72 12.14
C CYS A 127 13.78 3.01 12.14
N LEU A 128 13.19 4.10 11.68
CA LEU A 128 13.82 5.42 11.63
C LEU A 128 12.96 6.48 12.34
N PRO A 129 13.56 7.56 12.85
CA PRO A 129 12.81 8.72 13.32
C PRO A 129 11.99 9.35 12.19
N VAL A 130 10.77 9.80 12.51
CA VAL A 130 9.90 10.55 11.59
C VAL A 130 9.41 11.84 12.25
N ARG A 131 8.90 12.77 11.44
CA ARG A 131 8.18 13.93 11.98
C ARG A 131 6.74 13.55 12.29
N GLU A 132 6.30 13.86 13.50
CA GLU A 132 4.89 13.83 13.86
C GLU A 132 4.17 15.03 13.23
N ALA A 133 3.75 14.86 11.98
CA ALA A 133 2.97 15.83 11.23
C ALA A 133 1.88 15.13 10.42
N PRO A 134 0.80 15.83 10.06
CA PRO A 134 -0.23 15.27 9.19
C PRO A 134 0.39 14.67 7.92
N PRO A 135 -0.08 13.51 7.46
CA PRO A 135 0.48 12.86 6.27
C PRO A 135 0.23 13.72 5.02
N ALA A 136 1.27 13.93 4.22
CA ALA A 136 1.17 14.75 3.00
C ALA A 136 0.30 14.08 1.93
N ASP A 137 -0.60 14.86 1.31
CA ASP A 137 -1.44 14.48 0.16
C ASP A 137 -2.36 13.26 0.36
N VAL A 138 -2.56 12.80 1.60
CA VAL A 138 -3.48 11.71 1.92
C VAL A 138 -4.90 12.25 2.09
N PRO A 139 -5.84 11.94 1.17
CA PRO A 139 -7.23 12.33 1.31
C PRO A 139 -7.94 11.49 2.40
N SER A 140 -9.08 11.97 2.87
CA SER A 140 -10.00 11.12 3.63
C SER A 140 -10.51 9.96 2.76
N LEU A 141 -10.95 8.87 3.39
CA LEU A 141 -11.50 7.71 2.65
C LEU A 141 -12.61 8.09 1.65
N GLY A 142 -13.51 9.00 2.05
CA GLY A 142 -14.62 9.44 1.20
C GLY A 142 -14.20 10.34 0.05
N GLU A 143 -13.15 11.16 0.23
CA GLU A 143 -12.55 11.93 -0.86
C GLU A 143 -11.83 11.02 -1.84
N ALA A 144 -11.04 10.07 -1.34
CA ALA A 144 -10.29 9.14 -2.17
C ALA A 144 -11.20 8.29 -3.07
N GLU A 145 -12.34 7.84 -2.55
CA GLU A 145 -13.34 7.10 -3.33
C GLU A 145 -13.92 7.96 -4.46
N ARG A 146 -14.28 9.23 -4.17
CA ARG A 146 -14.82 10.15 -5.18
C ARG A 146 -13.79 10.48 -6.27
N GLU A 147 -12.57 10.82 -5.86
CA GLU A 147 -11.47 11.13 -6.78
C GLU A 147 -11.12 9.94 -7.68
N LEU A 148 -11.12 8.72 -7.12
CA LEU A 148 -10.89 7.50 -7.91
C LEU A 148 -12.00 7.28 -8.96
N ALA A 149 -13.27 7.45 -8.56
CA ALA A 149 -14.39 7.31 -9.48
C ALA A 149 -14.36 8.37 -10.59
N GLU A 150 -14.02 9.62 -10.25
CA GLU A 150 -13.89 10.71 -11.21
C GLU A 150 -12.75 10.48 -12.21
N ALA A 151 -11.56 10.13 -11.72
CA ALA A 151 -10.40 9.85 -12.57
C ALA A 151 -10.66 8.68 -13.53
N LEU A 152 -11.35 7.63 -13.07
CA LEU A 152 -11.76 6.51 -13.92
C LEU A 152 -12.70 6.96 -15.03
N ARG A 153 -13.74 7.74 -14.70
CA ARG A 153 -14.70 8.26 -15.67
C ARG A 153 -13.99 9.10 -16.74
N GLU A 154 -13.15 10.04 -16.32
CA GLU A 154 -12.40 10.91 -17.24
C GLU A 154 -11.44 10.13 -18.14
N ALA A 155 -10.70 9.17 -17.57
CA ALA A 155 -9.80 8.33 -18.35
C ALA A 155 -10.56 7.48 -19.38
N THR A 156 -11.71 6.90 -19.01
CA THR A 156 -12.55 6.17 -19.95
C THR A 156 -13.04 7.07 -21.08
N GLU A 157 -13.54 8.28 -20.77
CA GLU A 157 -13.97 9.24 -21.80
C GLU A 157 -12.84 9.60 -22.79
N VAL A 158 -11.63 9.84 -22.27
CA VAL A 158 -10.45 10.16 -23.11
C VAL A 158 -10.05 8.97 -23.98
N LEU A 159 -9.95 7.77 -23.40
CA LEU A 159 -9.50 6.57 -24.09
C LEU A 159 -10.51 6.11 -25.15
N THR A 160 -11.82 6.23 -24.89
CA THR A 160 -12.88 5.92 -25.86
C THR A 160 -12.86 6.91 -27.02
N ARG A 161 -12.71 8.22 -26.77
CA ARG A 161 -12.64 9.23 -27.83
C ARG A 161 -11.44 9.04 -28.77
N LEU A 162 -10.33 8.56 -28.23
CA LEU A 162 -9.10 8.32 -28.98
C LEU A 162 -9.09 6.97 -29.70
N ASP A 163 -10.11 6.13 -29.54
CA ASP A 163 -10.18 4.74 -30.03
C ASP A 163 -8.96 3.87 -29.65
N VAL A 164 -8.29 4.23 -28.55
CA VAL A 164 -7.12 3.51 -28.00
C VAL A 164 -7.50 2.58 -26.86
N ALA A 165 -8.80 2.46 -26.56
CA ALA A 165 -9.36 1.73 -25.43
C ALA A 165 -9.28 0.20 -25.56
N GLY A 166 -8.47 -0.35 -26.49
CA GLY A 166 -8.32 -1.78 -26.70
C GLY A 166 -7.87 -2.52 -25.43
N SER A 167 -8.81 -3.02 -24.65
CA SER A 167 -8.59 -4.00 -23.60
C SER A 167 -8.66 -5.39 -24.25
N GLY A 168 -7.53 -5.85 -24.78
CA GLY A 168 -7.45 -7.18 -25.39
C GLY A 168 -7.60 -8.31 -24.36
N PRO A 169 -7.55 -9.58 -24.81
CA PRO A 169 -7.66 -10.78 -23.96
C PRO A 169 -6.73 -10.80 -22.74
N VAL A 170 -5.61 -10.08 -22.79
CA VAL A 170 -4.66 -9.95 -21.68
C VAL A 170 -5.25 -9.19 -20.48
N ALA A 171 -6.04 -8.15 -20.71
CA ALA A 171 -6.69 -7.39 -19.64
C ALA A 171 -7.78 -8.23 -18.96
N GLU A 172 -8.56 -8.98 -19.75
CA GLU A 172 -9.56 -9.92 -19.24
C GLU A 172 -8.91 -11.03 -18.40
N ALA A 173 -7.85 -11.65 -18.92
CA ALA A 173 -7.09 -12.66 -18.19
C ALA A 173 -6.50 -12.12 -16.87
N ALA A 174 -6.03 -10.88 -16.85
CA ALA A 174 -5.54 -10.24 -15.63
C ALA A 174 -6.66 -10.02 -14.59
N ILE A 175 -7.85 -9.61 -15.03
CA ILE A 175 -9.03 -9.47 -14.14
C ILE A 175 -9.44 -10.83 -13.58
N ASP A 176 -9.50 -11.86 -14.42
CA ASP A 176 -9.91 -13.19 -13.99
C ASP A 176 -8.90 -13.83 -13.04
N ALA A 177 -7.59 -13.66 -13.30
CA ALA A 177 -6.55 -14.05 -12.37
C ALA A 177 -6.65 -13.31 -11.03
N TYR A 178 -6.98 -12.00 -11.05
CA TYR A 178 -7.22 -11.22 -9.84
C TYR A 178 -8.43 -11.74 -9.06
N ARG A 179 -9.57 -11.98 -9.72
CA ARG A 179 -10.77 -12.52 -9.10
C ARG A 179 -10.51 -13.89 -8.47
N ALA A 180 -9.88 -14.79 -9.22
CA ALA A 180 -9.52 -16.10 -8.72
C ALA A 180 -8.57 -16.05 -7.51
N ARG A 181 -7.72 -15.02 -7.39
CA ARG A 181 -6.87 -14.80 -6.21
C ARG A 181 -7.64 -14.13 -5.06
N ALA A 182 -8.51 -13.17 -5.35
CA ALA A 182 -9.36 -12.53 -4.35
C ALA A 182 -10.31 -13.54 -3.69
N ASP A 183 -10.87 -14.46 -4.47
CA ASP A 183 -11.76 -15.52 -3.96
C ASP A 183 -11.00 -16.59 -3.16
N LYS A 184 -9.70 -16.75 -3.41
CA LYS A 184 -8.81 -17.67 -2.68
C LYS A 184 -8.10 -17.02 -1.48
N GLY A 185 -8.06 -15.70 -1.42
CA GLY A 185 -7.29 -14.93 -0.45
C GLY A 185 -8.16 -14.44 0.70
N GLY A 186 -7.64 -14.55 1.92
CA GLY A 186 -8.33 -14.10 3.14
C GLY A 186 -8.62 -12.60 3.18
N GLU A 187 -9.06 -12.13 4.35
CA GLU A 187 -9.53 -10.76 4.57
C GLU A 187 -8.59 -9.68 3.98
N VAL A 188 -9.12 -8.82 3.10
CA VAL A 188 -8.38 -7.74 2.41
C VAL A 188 -7.79 -6.72 3.38
N LEU A 189 -8.45 -6.54 4.52
CA LEU A 189 -8.04 -5.74 5.66
C LEU A 189 -8.35 -6.53 6.93
N ALA A 190 -7.53 -6.35 7.96
CA ALA A 190 -7.72 -6.99 9.25
C ALA A 190 -9.04 -6.54 9.94
N PRO A 191 -9.49 -7.23 11.00
CA PRO A 191 -10.66 -6.82 11.77
C PRO A 191 -10.57 -5.38 12.30
N GLY A 192 -11.71 -4.69 12.31
CA GLY A 192 -11.83 -3.30 12.80
C GLY A 192 -11.83 -2.22 11.73
N TYR A 193 -11.56 -2.57 10.47
CA TYR A 193 -11.71 -1.63 9.34
C TYR A 193 -13.18 -1.48 8.92
N PRO A 194 -13.61 -0.26 8.53
CA PRO A 194 -14.96 -0.07 8.02
C PRO A 194 -15.13 -0.79 6.68
N GLY A 195 -16.30 -1.40 6.44
CA GLY A 195 -16.56 -2.12 5.17
C GLY A 195 -16.41 -1.24 3.92
N ARG A 196 -16.52 0.10 4.07
CA ARG A 196 -16.20 1.06 3.00
C ARG A 196 -14.72 1.02 2.61
N ALA A 197 -13.80 0.93 3.57
CA ALA A 197 -12.36 0.86 3.30
C ALA A 197 -12.00 -0.39 2.52
N VAL A 198 -12.61 -1.53 2.86
CA VAL A 198 -12.44 -2.80 2.13
C VAL A 198 -12.80 -2.63 0.65
N ARG A 199 -14.01 -2.14 0.36
CA ARG A 199 -14.46 -1.93 -1.03
C ARG A 199 -13.57 -0.96 -1.81
N VAL A 200 -13.16 0.15 -1.18
CA VAL A 200 -12.28 1.14 -1.81
C VAL A 200 -10.90 0.53 -2.10
N LEU A 201 -10.34 -0.25 -1.18
CA LEU A 201 -9.06 -0.91 -1.37
C LEU A 201 -9.10 -1.94 -2.49
N GLU A 202 -10.14 -2.77 -2.56
CA GLU A 202 -10.35 -3.73 -3.64
C GLU A 202 -10.43 -3.04 -5.00
N MET A 203 -11.24 -1.98 -5.10
CA MET A 203 -11.36 -1.19 -6.32
C MET A 203 -10.00 -0.61 -6.72
N ALA A 204 -9.30 0.04 -5.78
CA ALA A 204 -8.02 0.67 -6.05
C ALA A 204 -6.93 -0.35 -6.45
N ARG A 205 -6.91 -1.54 -5.85
CA ARG A 205 -6.02 -2.64 -6.25
C ARG A 205 -6.32 -3.13 -7.66
N ARG A 206 -7.60 -3.33 -7.99
CA ARG A 206 -8.02 -3.76 -9.34
C ARG A 206 -7.65 -2.73 -10.40
N VAL A 207 -7.90 -1.45 -10.12
CA VAL A 207 -7.53 -0.34 -11.01
C VAL A 207 -6.02 -0.27 -11.19
N GLY A 208 -5.24 -0.35 -10.11
CA GLY A 208 -3.78 -0.39 -10.18
C GLY A 208 -3.25 -1.56 -11.02
N LEU A 209 -3.88 -2.73 -10.92
CA LEU A 209 -3.57 -3.88 -11.79
C LEU A 209 -3.83 -3.56 -13.26
N LEU A 210 -4.99 -3.02 -13.58
CA LEU A 210 -5.35 -2.69 -14.96
C LEU A 210 -4.40 -1.66 -15.57
N VAL A 211 -4.06 -0.61 -14.81
CA VAL A 211 -3.10 0.40 -15.25
C VAL A 211 -1.71 -0.20 -15.48
N ARG A 212 -1.24 -1.07 -14.57
CA ARG A 212 0.06 -1.75 -14.74
C ARG A 212 0.08 -2.66 -15.96
N VAL A 213 -0.94 -3.49 -16.14
CA VAL A 213 -1.13 -4.34 -17.33
C VAL A 213 -1.18 -3.48 -18.60
N ALA A 214 -1.83 -2.32 -18.53
CA ALA A 214 -1.88 -1.37 -19.63
C ALA A 214 -0.52 -0.77 -19.99
N TYR A 215 0.42 -0.64 -19.05
CA TYR A 215 1.80 -0.22 -19.34
C TYR A 215 2.67 -1.38 -19.84
N GLU A 216 2.54 -2.57 -19.25
CA GLU A 216 3.35 -3.77 -19.58
C GLU A 216 3.07 -4.30 -21.00
N ASN A 217 1.83 -4.17 -21.49
CA ASN A 217 1.42 -4.71 -22.80
C ASN A 217 1.52 -3.72 -23.97
N GLY A 218 2.34 -2.67 -23.82
CA GLY A 218 2.62 -1.71 -24.88
C GLY A 218 1.47 -0.72 -25.14
N PRO A 219 1.44 -0.08 -26.33
CA PRO A 219 0.58 1.07 -26.60
C PRO A 219 -0.92 0.75 -26.72
N GLY A 220 -1.31 -0.53 -26.65
CA GLY A 220 -2.68 -0.96 -26.93
C GLY A 220 -3.02 -0.73 -28.40
N GLY A 221 -4.16 -0.10 -28.67
CA GLY A 221 -4.58 0.28 -30.03
C GLY A 221 -3.90 1.53 -30.60
N ALA A 222 -3.04 2.22 -29.84
CA ALA A 222 -2.34 3.40 -30.32
C ALA A 222 -1.32 3.04 -31.40
N VAL A 223 -1.42 3.69 -32.56
CA VAL A 223 -0.58 3.45 -33.76
C VAL A 223 0.40 4.59 -34.02
N SER A 224 0.31 5.67 -33.25
CA SER A 224 1.20 6.83 -33.34
C SER A 224 1.81 7.22 -31.99
N ALA A 225 2.97 7.88 -32.01
CA ALA A 225 3.61 8.41 -30.80
C ALA A 225 2.72 9.42 -30.04
N GLY A 226 1.88 10.16 -30.76
CA GLY A 226 0.91 11.08 -30.16
C GLY A 226 -0.18 10.36 -29.37
N GLU A 227 -0.74 9.29 -29.91
CA GLU A 227 -1.73 8.45 -29.22
C GLU A 227 -1.13 7.73 -28.01
N MET A 228 0.12 7.26 -28.12
CA MET A 228 0.86 6.67 -27.00
C MET A 228 1.02 7.67 -25.85
N ALA A 229 1.42 8.91 -26.16
CA ALA A 229 1.58 9.97 -25.18
C ALA A 229 0.24 10.38 -24.55
N ALA A 230 -0.82 10.48 -25.35
CA ALA A 230 -2.17 10.79 -24.88
C ALA A 230 -2.72 9.70 -23.96
N ARG A 231 -2.53 8.42 -24.31
CA ARG A 231 -2.90 7.27 -23.47
C ARG A 231 -2.14 7.30 -22.13
N ALA A 232 -0.83 7.52 -22.16
CA ALA A 232 -0.04 7.65 -20.94
C ALA A 232 -0.47 8.86 -20.10
N ALA A 233 -0.88 9.96 -20.71
CA ALA A 233 -1.44 11.11 -20.02
C ALA A 233 -2.80 10.81 -19.36
N ALA A 234 -3.65 10.01 -20.00
CA ALA A 234 -4.95 9.60 -19.45
C ALA A 234 -4.83 8.61 -18.27
N LEU A 235 -3.85 7.72 -18.29
CA LEU A 235 -3.67 6.69 -17.25
C LEU A 235 -2.97 7.22 -15.98
N ARG A 236 -2.10 8.24 -16.09
CA ARG A 236 -1.36 8.80 -14.96
C ARG A 236 -2.25 9.28 -13.78
N PRO A 237 -3.35 10.04 -14.00
CA PRO A 237 -4.28 10.42 -12.94
C PRO A 237 -4.97 9.22 -12.28
N VAL A 238 -5.32 8.20 -13.05
CA VAL A 238 -5.94 6.96 -12.54
C VAL A 238 -4.98 6.21 -11.62
N GLU A 239 -3.72 6.08 -12.01
CA GLU A 239 -2.68 5.48 -11.17
C GLU A 239 -2.51 6.24 -9.84
N ARG A 240 -2.42 7.58 -9.93
CA ARG A 240 -2.23 8.45 -8.77
C ARG A 240 -3.40 8.36 -7.80
N THR A 241 -4.63 8.44 -8.29
CA THR A 241 -5.85 8.35 -7.46
C THR A 241 -6.05 6.96 -6.89
N ALA A 242 -5.72 5.88 -7.63
CA ALA A 242 -5.72 4.52 -7.09
C ALA A 242 -4.71 4.37 -5.94
N ARG A 243 -3.50 4.92 -6.06
CA ARG A 243 -2.51 4.90 -4.97
C ARG A 243 -2.98 5.70 -3.75
N ARG A 244 -3.59 6.87 -3.95
CA ARG A 244 -4.23 7.67 -2.87
C ARG A 244 -5.36 6.91 -2.18
N ALA A 245 -6.22 6.23 -2.95
CA ALA A 245 -7.30 5.40 -2.41
C ALA A 245 -6.80 4.20 -1.60
N ARG A 246 -5.70 3.55 -2.03
CA ARG A 246 -5.04 2.49 -1.24
C ARG A 246 -4.58 3.03 0.11
N VAL A 247 -3.85 4.15 0.11
CA VAL A 247 -3.34 4.77 1.35
C VAL A 247 -4.49 5.19 2.27
N ALA A 248 -5.53 5.84 1.74
CA ALA A 248 -6.70 6.26 2.51
C ALA A 248 -7.45 5.07 3.12
N ALA A 249 -7.59 3.96 2.38
CA ALA A 249 -8.23 2.75 2.90
C ALA A 249 -7.45 2.13 4.07
N TYR A 250 -6.13 1.95 3.94
CA TYR A 250 -5.29 1.47 5.04
C TYR A 250 -5.23 2.42 6.24
N ASN A 251 -5.35 3.72 6.01
CA ASN A 251 -5.25 4.72 7.08
C ASN A 251 -6.59 5.03 7.76
N SER A 252 -7.70 4.51 7.22
CA SER A 252 -9.06 4.84 7.66
C SER A 252 -9.32 4.60 9.16
N VAL A 253 -8.79 3.51 9.74
CA VAL A 253 -8.96 3.22 11.17
C VAL A 253 -8.23 4.21 12.08
N VAL A 254 -7.09 4.73 11.64
CA VAL A 254 -6.34 5.75 12.38
C VAL A 254 -7.03 7.11 12.22
N GLU A 255 -7.52 7.41 11.02
CA GLU A 255 -8.30 8.61 10.73
C GLU A 255 -9.59 8.68 11.56
N GLU A 256 -10.36 7.59 11.67
CA GLU A 256 -11.58 7.51 12.48
C GLU A 256 -11.30 7.73 13.97
N ARG A 257 -10.20 7.17 14.49
CA ARG A 257 -9.77 7.39 15.89
C ARG A 257 -9.44 8.86 16.15
N GLU A 258 -8.72 9.52 15.25
CA GLU A 258 -8.43 10.95 15.39
C GLU A 258 -9.70 11.82 15.37
N ARG A 259 -10.70 11.43 14.58
CA ARG A 259 -11.99 12.13 14.53
C ARG A 259 -12.82 11.92 15.80
N GLY A 260 -12.72 10.75 16.45
CA GLY A 260 -13.44 10.45 17.69
C GLY A 260 -12.82 11.06 18.96
N VAL A 261 -11.57 11.55 18.88
CA VAL A 261 -10.85 12.21 19.99
C VAL A 261 -11.03 13.74 19.97
N ARG A 262 -11.56 14.32 18.89
CA ARG A 262 -11.89 15.75 18.76
C ARG A 262 -13.32 16.03 19.19
#